data_AF-A0A1I2WUW6-F1
#
_entry.id   AF-A0A1I2WUW6-F1
#
_cell.length_a   1.000
_cell.length_b   1.000
_cell.length_c   1.000
_cell.angle_alpha   90.00
_cell.angle_beta   90.00
_cell.angle_gamma   90.00
#
_symmetry.space_group_name_H-M   'P 1'
#
loop_
_entity.id
_entity.type
_entity.pdbx_description
1 polymer ?
#
loop_
_entity_poly.entity_id
_entity_poly.type
_entity_poly.pdbx_seq_one_letter_code
_entity_poly.pdbx_strand_id
1 'polypeptide(L)'
;MKKALKANERELIKLTRYFSKRAEQMTVDGELSEDQQKLTEACENLERQLLQHADNRTAILEKRGRLEKLIEDNAQCPKCHKADMLKRQGVVTNEHDWKCNSYRCRRCNTTFTWNRPNNPWDMVAFLELYIKELEASLDAEMDPSLRQHTEAALPQLQDSLSRLRPVLQGSDEEVEALMEKEREMDKLIHQFKNYLLIEKIKLDTYEE
;
A
#
# COMPACT_ATOMS: atom_id res chain seq x y z
N MET A 1 0.53 -6.27 -22.16
CA MET A 1 0.05 -6.90 -20.90
C MET A 1 0.09 -5.85 -19.80
N LYS A 2 -0.93 -5.76 -18.94
CA LYS A 2 -0.96 -4.81 -17.81
C LYS A 2 0.29 -4.99 -16.93
N LYS A 3 0.95 -3.89 -16.55
CA LYS A 3 2.14 -3.89 -15.69
C LYS A 3 1.88 -4.45 -14.28
N ALA A 4 0.62 -4.40 -13.82
CA ALA A 4 0.21 -4.76 -12.47
C ALA A 4 0.15 -6.28 -12.17
N LEU A 5 0.24 -7.14 -13.18
CA LEU A 5 0.12 -8.60 -13.00
C LEU A 5 1.42 -9.23 -12.48
N LYS A 6 1.31 -10.10 -11.48
CA LYS A 6 2.39 -10.98 -10.97
C LYS A 6 2.80 -12.02 -12.02
N ALA A 7 3.97 -12.64 -11.83
CA ALA A 7 4.48 -13.64 -12.77
C ALA A 7 3.52 -14.83 -12.97
N ASN A 8 3.00 -15.39 -11.88
CA ASN A 8 2.04 -16.49 -11.90
C ASN A 8 0.71 -16.11 -12.58
N GLU A 9 0.16 -14.93 -12.28
CA GLU A 9 -1.06 -14.41 -12.94
C GLU A 9 -0.84 -14.26 -14.46
N ARG A 10 0.33 -13.73 -14.86
CA ARG A 10 0.70 -13.58 -16.27
C ARG A 10 0.82 -14.91 -17.00
N GLU A 11 1.39 -15.92 -16.36
CA GLU A 11 1.49 -17.27 -16.92
C GLU A 11 0.11 -17.91 -17.08
N LEU A 12 -0.76 -17.78 -16.08
CA LEU A 12 -2.11 -18.32 -16.15
C LEU A 12 -2.93 -17.64 -17.25
N ILE A 13 -2.85 -16.31 -17.40
CA ILE A 13 -3.51 -15.59 -18.50
C ILE A 13 -3.01 -16.05 -19.87
N LYS A 14 -1.73 -16.41 -20.01
CA LYS A 14 -1.23 -16.99 -21.27
C LYS A 14 -1.85 -18.34 -21.56
N LEU A 15 -2.01 -19.18 -20.53
CA LEU A 15 -2.67 -20.48 -20.65
C LEU A 15 -4.15 -20.33 -20.97
N THR A 16 -4.91 -19.48 -20.28
CA THR A 16 -6.34 -19.24 -20.58
C THR A 16 -6.54 -18.80 -22.02
N ARG A 17 -5.71 -17.87 -22.51
CA ARG A 17 -5.77 -17.40 -23.91
C ARG A 17 -5.43 -18.47 -24.94
N TYR A 18 -4.61 -19.45 -24.59
CA TYR A 18 -4.35 -20.60 -25.46
C TYR A 18 -5.65 -21.42 -25.64
N PHE A 19 -6.33 -21.73 -24.54
CA PHE A 19 -7.60 -22.46 -24.58
C PHE A 19 -8.71 -21.68 -25.29
N SER A 20 -8.84 -20.37 -25.04
CA SER A 20 -9.84 -19.54 -25.73
C SER A 20 -9.64 -19.53 -27.25
N LYS A 21 -8.40 -19.34 -27.73
CA LYS A 21 -8.11 -19.37 -29.18
C LYS A 21 -8.37 -20.72 -29.81
N ARG A 22 -8.11 -21.80 -29.09
CA ARG A 22 -8.36 -23.15 -29.59
C ARG A 22 -9.85 -23.46 -29.61
N ALA A 23 -10.62 -23.02 -28.63
CA ALA A 23 -12.07 -23.12 -28.63
C ALA A 23 -12.70 -22.32 -29.79
N GLU A 24 -12.18 -21.14 -30.12
CA GLU A 24 -12.57 -20.39 -31.32
C GLU A 24 -12.37 -21.22 -32.60
N GLN A 25 -11.23 -21.92 -32.72
CA GLN A 25 -10.96 -22.81 -33.86
C GLN A 25 -11.93 -24.00 -33.90
N MET A 26 -12.10 -24.71 -32.78
CA MET A 26 -13.00 -25.87 -32.71
C MET A 26 -14.48 -25.50 -32.93
N THR A 27 -14.86 -24.26 -32.64
CA THR A 27 -16.20 -23.74 -32.97
C THR A 27 -16.37 -23.57 -34.48
N VAL A 28 -15.35 -23.09 -35.18
CA VAL A 28 -15.36 -22.96 -36.65
C VAL A 28 -15.40 -24.33 -37.31
N ASP A 29 -14.68 -25.30 -36.76
CA ASP A 29 -14.59 -26.66 -37.30
C ASP A 29 -15.81 -27.53 -36.92
N GLY A 30 -16.70 -27.04 -36.04
CA GLY A 30 -17.91 -27.74 -35.61
C GLY A 30 -17.68 -28.86 -34.59
N GLU A 31 -16.49 -28.90 -33.97
CA GLU A 31 -16.04 -29.96 -33.06
C GLU A 31 -16.08 -29.56 -31.58
N LEU A 32 -16.58 -28.37 -31.25
CA LEU A 32 -16.60 -27.88 -29.87
C LEU A 32 -17.59 -28.69 -29.02
N SER A 33 -17.06 -29.40 -28.01
CA SER A 33 -17.89 -30.10 -27.04
C SER A 33 -18.44 -29.17 -25.95
N GLU A 34 -19.52 -29.57 -25.29
CA GLU A 34 -20.11 -28.81 -24.17
C GLU A 34 -19.11 -28.60 -23.02
N ASP A 35 -18.24 -29.57 -22.78
CA ASP A 35 -17.20 -29.49 -21.75
C ASP A 35 -16.11 -28.45 -22.11
N GLN A 36 -15.76 -28.35 -23.40
CA GLN A 36 -14.82 -27.33 -23.88
C GLN A 36 -15.41 -25.93 -23.84
N GLN A 37 -16.73 -25.80 -24.07
CA GLN A 37 -17.44 -24.54 -23.91
C GLN A 37 -17.41 -24.07 -22.45
N LYS A 38 -17.73 -24.97 -21.50
CA LYS A 38 -17.63 -24.70 -20.05
C LYS A 38 -16.21 -24.31 -19.63
N LEU A 39 -15.20 -25.00 -20.15
CA LEU A 39 -13.79 -24.69 -19.88
C LEU A 39 -13.40 -23.29 -20.38
N THR A 40 -13.88 -22.92 -21.56
CA THR A 40 -13.61 -21.61 -22.17
C THR A 40 -14.24 -20.48 -21.36
N GLU A 41 -15.51 -20.63 -20.98
CA GLU A 41 -16.20 -19.67 -20.11
C GLU A 41 -15.50 -19.53 -18.75
N ALA A 42 -15.06 -20.63 -18.16
CA ALA A 42 -14.29 -20.59 -16.91
C ALA A 42 -12.96 -19.84 -17.07
N CYS A 43 -12.26 -20.05 -18.19
CA CYS A 43 -11.01 -19.36 -18.53
C CYS A 43 -11.21 -17.84 -18.68
N GLU A 44 -12.26 -17.43 -19.38
CA GLU A 44 -12.58 -16.00 -19.58
C GLU A 44 -12.97 -15.30 -18.27
N ASN A 45 -13.80 -15.96 -17.46
CA ASN A 45 -14.19 -15.45 -16.14
C ASN A 45 -12.98 -15.30 -15.23
N LEU A 46 -12.07 -16.29 -15.24
CA LEU A 46 -10.84 -16.24 -14.46
C LEU A 46 -9.90 -15.13 -14.93
N GLU A 47 -9.70 -14.96 -16.25
CA GLU A 47 -8.90 -13.85 -16.78
C GLU A 47 -9.45 -12.49 -16.33
N ARG A 48 -10.79 -12.31 -16.40
CA ARG A 48 -11.45 -11.09 -15.94
C ARG A 48 -11.23 -10.84 -14.45
N GLN A 49 -11.39 -11.86 -13.61
CA GLN A 49 -11.17 -11.78 -12.17
C GLN A 49 -9.70 -11.42 -11.84
N LEU A 50 -8.73 -12.04 -12.52
CA LEU A 50 -7.31 -11.74 -12.33
C LEU A 50 -6.96 -10.30 -12.71
N LEU A 51 -7.49 -9.81 -13.83
CA LEU A 51 -7.27 -8.44 -14.27
C LEU A 51 -7.90 -7.43 -13.30
N GLN A 52 -9.12 -7.69 -12.82
CA GLN A 52 -9.80 -6.83 -11.85
C GLN A 52 -9.08 -6.85 -10.50
N HIS A 53 -8.62 -8.01 -10.05
CA HIS A 53 -7.85 -8.13 -8.81
C HIS A 53 -6.53 -7.35 -8.88
N ALA A 54 -5.79 -7.46 -9.99
CA ALA A 54 -4.54 -6.72 -10.18
C ALA A 54 -4.76 -5.18 -10.22
N ASP A 55 -5.85 -4.72 -10.81
CA ASP A 55 -6.22 -3.30 -10.78
C ASP A 55 -6.56 -2.85 -9.35
N ASN A 56 -7.36 -3.63 -8.62
CA ASN A 56 -7.70 -3.34 -7.23
C ASN A 56 -6.46 -3.28 -6.33
N ARG A 57 -5.55 -4.26 -6.44
CA ARG A 57 -4.25 -4.26 -5.75
C ARG A 57 -3.50 -2.95 -5.99
N THR A 58 -3.43 -2.51 -7.25
CA THR A 58 -2.73 -1.28 -7.63
C THR A 58 -3.38 -0.06 -6.98
N ALA A 59 -4.71 0.04 -7.05
CA ALA A 59 -5.45 1.16 -6.47
C ALA A 59 -5.25 1.28 -4.94
N ILE A 60 -5.33 0.16 -4.22
CA ILE A 60 -5.14 0.11 -2.76
C ILE A 60 -3.71 0.53 -2.39
N LEU A 61 -2.70 -0.02 -3.07
CA LEU A 61 -1.29 0.30 -2.79
C LEU A 61 -0.94 1.74 -3.16
N GLU A 62 -1.50 2.28 -4.25
CA GLU A 62 -1.34 3.69 -4.60
C GLU A 62 -1.97 4.61 -3.55
N LYS A 63 -3.17 4.28 -3.06
CA LYS A 63 -3.83 5.02 -1.98
C LYS A 63 -2.97 5.02 -0.72
N ARG A 64 -2.44 3.87 -0.30
CA ARG A 64 -1.52 3.76 0.84
C ARG A 64 -0.24 4.58 0.63
N GLY A 65 0.35 4.50 -0.56
CA GLY A 65 1.55 5.26 -0.92
C GLY A 65 1.34 6.79 -0.99
N ARG A 66 0.10 7.27 -1.21
CA ARG A 66 -0.24 8.69 -1.08
C ARG A 66 -0.29 9.11 0.39
N LEU A 67 -0.86 8.26 1.27
CA LEU A 67 -0.90 8.51 2.71
C LEU A 67 0.51 8.61 3.30
N GLU A 68 1.44 7.74 2.89
CA GLU A 68 2.85 7.81 3.31
C GLU A 68 3.51 9.18 3.04
N LYS A 69 3.02 9.92 2.03
CA LYS A 69 3.54 11.24 1.64
C LYS A 69 2.75 12.41 2.22
N LEU A 70 1.76 12.13 3.08
CA LEU A 70 0.90 13.17 3.67
C LEU A 70 1.68 14.11 4.59
N ILE A 71 2.73 13.60 5.24
CA ILE A 71 3.52 14.38 6.18
C ILE A 71 4.52 15.26 5.42
N GLU A 72 4.28 16.57 5.48
CA GLU A 72 5.21 17.56 4.98
C GLU A 72 6.42 17.72 5.91
N ASP A 73 7.59 17.74 5.28
CA ASP A 73 8.86 17.88 5.96
C ASP A 73 9.22 19.36 6.15
N ASN A 74 8.93 19.87 7.35
CA ASN A 74 9.21 21.26 7.73
C ASN A 74 10.45 21.40 8.63
N ALA A 75 11.47 20.56 8.41
CA ALA A 75 12.70 20.59 9.19
C ALA A 75 13.48 21.91 9.01
N GLN A 76 14.08 22.39 10.10
CA GLN A 76 14.98 23.55 10.09
C GLN A 76 16.30 23.20 10.75
N CYS A 77 17.40 23.79 10.27
CA CYS A 77 18.70 23.58 10.92
C CYS A 77 18.67 24.16 12.34
N PRO A 78 19.01 23.38 13.39
CA PRO A 78 18.98 23.87 14.77
C PRO A 78 20.02 24.96 15.07
N LYS A 79 21.01 25.17 14.18
CA LYS A 79 22.06 26.18 14.35
C LYS A 79 21.83 27.47 13.57
N CYS A 80 21.29 27.39 12.36
CA CYS A 80 21.10 28.57 11.51
C CYS A 80 19.65 28.82 11.09
N HIS A 81 18.72 27.95 11.50
CA HIS A 81 17.28 28.02 11.22
C HIS A 81 16.93 28.11 9.72
N LYS A 82 17.87 27.71 8.85
CA LYS A 82 17.68 27.66 7.39
C LYS A 82 17.22 26.26 6.97
N ALA A 83 16.05 26.18 6.34
CA ALA A 83 15.48 24.96 5.78
C ALA A 83 16.03 24.64 4.37
N ASP A 84 16.26 25.68 3.56
CA ASP A 84 16.80 25.60 2.19
C ASP A 84 18.20 24.98 2.11
N MET A 85 18.94 25.03 3.20
CA MET A 85 20.31 24.51 3.31
C MET A 85 20.37 23.06 3.80
N LEU A 86 19.22 22.37 3.95
CA LEU A 86 19.18 20.99 4.44
C LEU A 86 19.29 19.98 3.30
N LYS A 87 20.15 18.97 3.49
CA LYS A 87 20.18 17.77 2.64
C LYS A 87 19.76 16.58 3.48
N ARG A 88 18.68 15.90 3.09
CA ARG A 88 18.26 14.62 3.68
C ARG A 88 19.38 13.59 3.50
N GLN A 89 19.79 12.94 4.59
CA GLN A 89 20.79 11.88 4.60
C GLN A 89 20.15 10.49 4.62
N GLY A 90 19.05 10.33 5.35
CA GLY A 90 18.36 9.04 5.45
C GLY A 90 17.14 9.09 6.34
N VAL A 91 16.72 7.91 6.77
CA VAL A 91 15.66 7.68 7.77
C VAL A 91 16.31 6.94 8.93
N VAL A 92 16.02 7.40 10.15
CA VAL A 92 16.52 6.83 11.40
C VAL A 92 15.33 6.56 12.30
N THR A 93 15.35 5.45 13.00
CA THR A 93 14.35 5.12 14.02
C THR A 93 14.77 5.77 15.34
N ASN A 94 13.85 6.49 16.00
CA ASN A 94 14.11 7.12 17.30
C ASN A 94 13.84 6.16 18.47
N GLU A 95 13.92 6.67 19.71
CA GLU A 95 13.70 5.90 20.94
C GLU A 95 12.26 5.39 21.12
N HIS A 96 11.30 5.94 20.38
CA HIS A 96 9.89 5.53 20.37
C HIS A 96 9.53 4.64 19.17
N ASP A 97 10.55 4.09 18.48
CA ASP A 97 10.41 3.31 17.25
C ASP A 97 9.83 4.06 16.05
N TRP A 98 9.79 5.40 16.09
CA TRP A 98 9.30 6.23 15.00
C TRP A 98 10.36 6.50 13.94
N LYS A 99 9.97 6.37 12.68
CA LYS A 99 10.81 6.71 11.54
C LYS A 99 10.87 8.23 11.38
N CYS A 100 12.06 8.76 11.56
CA CYS A 100 12.37 10.18 11.49
C CYS A 100 13.39 10.44 10.38
N ASN A 101 13.36 11.62 9.77
CA ASN A 101 14.34 11.97 8.75
C ASN A 101 15.61 12.56 9.38
N SER A 102 16.77 12.17 8.85
CA SER A 102 18.06 12.78 9.21
C SER A 102 18.55 13.74 8.14
N TYR A 103 19.15 14.85 8.57
CA TYR A 103 19.61 15.93 7.70
C TYR A 103 21.03 16.34 8.02
N ARG A 104 21.75 16.78 6.99
CA ARG A 104 22.98 17.57 7.11
C ARG A 104 22.72 18.96 6.58
N CYS A 105 22.96 19.97 7.41
CA CYS A 105 22.94 21.35 6.97
C CYS A 105 24.23 21.65 6.17
N ARG A 106 24.09 22.12 4.93
CA ARG A 106 25.23 22.47 4.06
C ARG A 106 25.98 23.71 4.53
N ARG A 107 25.30 24.62 5.24
CA ARG A 107 25.89 25.85 5.79
C ARG A 107 26.65 25.59 7.10
N CYS A 108 26.02 24.92 8.05
CA CYS A 108 26.57 24.70 9.39
C CYS A 108 27.35 23.38 9.52
N ASN A 109 27.37 22.58 8.45
CA ASN A 109 27.95 21.25 8.39
C ASN A 109 27.54 20.29 9.53
N THR A 110 26.38 20.55 10.14
CA THR A 110 25.89 19.80 11.30
C THR A 110 24.86 18.77 10.82
N THR A 111 24.98 17.55 11.32
CA THR A 111 23.99 16.48 11.12
C THR A 111 23.06 16.42 12.33
N PHE A 112 21.77 16.25 12.08
CA PHE A 112 20.76 16.07 13.11
C PHE A 112 19.60 15.22 12.59
N THR A 113 18.87 14.60 13.51
CA THR A 113 17.60 13.93 13.21
C THR A 113 16.46 14.88 13.57
N TRP A 114 15.47 14.99 12.69
CA TRP A 114 14.29 15.77 12.97
C TRP A 114 13.35 14.94 13.84
N ASN A 115 13.00 15.44 15.03
CA ASN A 115 12.25 14.64 16.02
C ASN A 115 10.81 14.32 15.61
N ARG A 116 10.27 14.99 14.58
CA ARG A 116 8.94 14.67 14.06
C ARG A 116 9.01 13.48 13.10
N PRO A 117 8.11 12.48 13.24
CA PRO A 117 8.06 11.36 12.32
C PRO A 117 7.83 11.77 10.87
N ASN A 118 8.26 10.92 9.93
CA ASN A 118 8.19 11.20 8.50
C ASN A 118 7.02 10.49 7.78
N ASN A 119 6.16 9.81 8.52
CA ASN A 119 5.02 9.07 7.99
C ASN A 119 3.82 9.25 8.94
N PRO A 120 2.59 9.11 8.43
CA PRO A 120 1.41 9.47 9.21
C PRO A 120 1.08 8.47 10.33
N TRP A 121 1.49 7.20 10.24
CA TRP A 121 1.26 6.20 11.30
C TRP A 121 2.03 6.56 12.56
N ASP A 122 3.33 6.81 12.43
CA ASP A 122 4.16 7.26 13.56
C ASP A 122 3.75 8.67 14.02
N MET A 123 3.27 9.52 13.10
CA MET A 123 2.78 10.86 13.45
C MET A 123 1.56 10.82 14.38
N VAL A 124 0.66 9.85 14.23
CA VAL A 124 -0.47 9.67 15.17
C VAL A 124 0.06 9.40 16.57
N ALA A 125 0.96 8.45 16.73
CA ALA A 125 1.55 8.13 18.04
C ALA A 125 2.32 9.34 18.63
N PHE A 126 3.04 10.08 17.80
CA PHE A 126 3.71 11.31 18.19
C PHE A 126 2.73 12.37 18.70
N LEU A 127 1.62 12.60 17.98
CA LEU A 127 0.61 13.58 18.38
C LEU A 127 -0.07 13.19 19.69
N GLU A 128 -0.32 11.90 19.93
CA GLU A 128 -0.88 11.42 21.20
C GLU A 128 0.04 11.69 22.38
N LEU A 129 1.34 11.40 22.22
CA LEU A 129 2.32 11.68 23.25
C LEU A 129 2.42 13.19 23.49
N TYR A 130 2.51 13.98 22.42
CA TYR A 130 2.64 15.42 22.50
C TYR A 130 1.42 16.10 23.15
N ILE A 131 0.20 15.63 22.84
CA ILE A 131 -1.03 16.11 23.50
C ILE A 131 -0.96 15.83 25.01
N LYS A 132 -0.57 14.62 25.42
CA LYS A 132 -0.43 14.27 26.84
C LYS A 132 0.59 15.14 27.57
N GLU A 133 1.71 15.45 26.93
CA GLU A 133 2.73 16.34 27.49
C GLU A 133 2.20 17.78 27.64
N LEU A 134 1.45 18.27 26.66
CA LEU A 134 0.81 19.58 26.74
C LEU A 134 -0.25 19.63 27.83
N GLU A 135 -1.10 18.61 27.94
CA GLU A 135 -2.09 18.49 29.01
C GLU A 135 -1.43 18.47 30.40
N ALA A 136 -0.37 17.67 30.58
CA ALA A 136 0.39 17.64 31.82
C ALA A 136 1.07 18.97 32.15
N SER A 137 1.50 19.72 31.12
CA SER A 137 2.10 21.04 31.33
C SER A 137 1.10 22.05 31.89
N LEU A 138 -0.18 21.99 31.48
CA LEU A 138 -1.23 22.90 31.95
C LEU A 138 -1.53 22.78 33.45
N ASP A 139 -1.22 21.61 34.03
CA ASP A 139 -1.34 21.34 35.47
C ASP A 139 -0.18 21.93 36.28
N ALA A 140 0.93 22.32 35.62
CA ALA A 140 2.08 22.96 36.24
C ALA A 140 1.94 24.49 36.28
N GLU A 141 2.68 25.15 37.19
CA GLU A 141 2.81 26.62 37.14
C GLU A 141 3.52 27.04 35.85
N MET A 142 2.74 27.66 34.95
CA MET A 142 3.20 28.17 33.66
C MET A 142 2.88 29.66 33.53
N ASP A 143 3.65 30.33 32.68
CA ASP A 143 3.36 31.70 32.27
C ASP A 143 1.94 31.80 31.65
N PRO A 144 1.13 32.81 32.02
CA PRO A 144 -0.24 32.95 31.54
C PRO A 144 -0.39 33.01 30.02
N SER A 145 0.58 33.62 29.32
CA SER A 145 0.55 33.69 27.85
C SER A 145 0.81 32.33 27.21
N LEU A 146 1.71 31.54 27.81
CA LEU A 146 2.03 30.19 27.33
C LEU A 146 0.84 29.24 27.57
N ARG A 147 0.18 29.38 28.72
CA ARG A 147 -1.03 28.63 29.06
C ARG A 147 -2.14 28.85 28.04
N GLN A 148 -2.44 30.10 27.70
CA GLN A 148 -3.47 30.43 26.71
C GLN A 148 -3.16 29.87 25.33
N HIS A 149 -1.88 29.87 24.92
CA HIS A 149 -1.46 29.28 23.65
C HIS A 149 -1.66 27.76 23.64
N THR A 150 -1.27 27.06 24.72
CA THR A 150 -1.44 25.62 24.87
C THR A 150 -2.92 25.21 24.87
N GLU A 151 -3.76 25.94 25.62
CA GLU A 151 -5.22 25.73 25.67
C GLU A 151 -5.88 25.89 24.28
N ALA A 152 -5.36 26.81 23.44
CA ALA A 152 -5.85 26.99 22.08
C ALA A 152 -5.32 25.93 21.08
N ALA A 153 -4.10 25.42 21.30
CA ALA A 153 -3.46 24.45 20.41
C ALA A 153 -4.02 23.02 20.60
N LEU A 154 -4.36 22.64 21.84
CA LEU A 154 -4.84 21.30 22.18
C LEU A 154 -6.06 20.85 21.36
N PRO A 155 -7.15 21.64 21.23
CA PRO A 155 -8.30 21.26 20.42
C PRO A 155 -7.96 21.04 18.94
N GLN A 156 -7.02 21.82 18.39
CA GLN A 156 -6.61 21.68 16.99
C GLN A 156 -5.83 20.39 16.75
N LEU A 157 -4.97 20.01 17.70
CA LEU A 157 -4.22 18.75 17.64
C LEU A 157 -5.15 17.55 17.81
N GLN A 158 -6.11 17.63 18.75
CA GLN A 158 -7.12 16.60 18.97
C GLN A 158 -8.04 16.43 17.74
N ASP A 159 -8.48 17.51 17.09
CA ASP A 159 -9.26 17.45 15.85
C ASP A 159 -8.44 16.86 14.68
N SER A 160 -7.17 17.25 14.55
CA SER A 160 -6.28 16.67 13.53
C SER A 160 -6.14 15.15 13.71
N LEU A 161 -5.98 14.71 14.95
CA LEU A 161 -5.86 13.30 15.30
C LEU A 161 -7.16 12.52 15.05
N SER A 162 -8.30 13.09 15.43
CA SER A 162 -9.61 12.45 15.25
C SER A 162 -9.96 12.23 13.78
N ARG A 163 -9.45 13.09 12.89
CA ARG A 163 -9.58 12.95 11.43
C ARG A 163 -8.56 11.99 10.83
N LEU A 164 -7.31 12.03 11.28
CA LEU A 164 -6.23 11.22 10.71
C LEU A 164 -6.36 9.74 11.05
N ARG A 165 -6.69 9.41 12.31
CA ARG A 165 -6.79 8.03 12.79
C ARG A 165 -7.73 7.13 11.95
N PRO A 166 -9.00 7.49 11.69
CA PRO A 166 -9.90 6.62 10.93
C PRO A 166 -9.45 6.43 9.48
N VAL A 167 -8.79 7.43 8.88
CA VAL A 167 -8.26 7.32 7.51
C VAL A 167 -7.14 6.29 7.45
N LEU A 168 -6.23 6.28 8.42
CA LEU A 168 -5.15 5.30 8.49
C LEU A 168 -5.66 3.91 8.82
N GLN A 169 -6.58 3.78 9.78
CA GLN A 169 -7.22 2.50 10.12
C GLN A 169 -7.93 1.89 8.92
N GLY A 170 -8.74 2.66 8.19
CA GLY A 170 -9.38 2.17 6.98
C GLY A 170 -8.38 1.75 5.88
N SER A 171 -7.23 2.44 5.78
CA SER A 171 -6.17 2.02 4.86
C SER A 171 -5.47 0.73 5.30
N ASP A 172 -5.35 0.48 6.61
CA ASP A 172 -4.77 -0.76 7.14
C ASP A 172 -5.71 -1.94 6.91
N GLU A 173 -7.01 -1.76 7.17
CA GLU A 173 -8.06 -2.75 6.89
C GLU A 173 -8.13 -3.12 5.39
N GLU A 174 -8.04 -2.12 4.49
CA GLU A 174 -8.02 -2.36 3.04
C GLU A 174 -6.82 -3.21 2.60
N VAL A 175 -5.65 -2.97 3.19
CA VAL A 175 -4.43 -3.71 2.88
C VAL A 175 -4.46 -5.11 3.47
N GLU A 176 -4.99 -5.28 4.68
CA GLU A 176 -5.18 -6.59 5.29
C GLU A 176 -6.15 -7.44 4.47
N ALA A 177 -7.30 -6.88 4.09
CA ALA A 177 -8.28 -7.55 3.23
C ALA A 177 -7.69 -7.89 1.85
N LEU A 178 -6.84 -7.01 1.30
CA LEU A 178 -6.11 -7.32 0.07
C LEU A 178 -5.15 -8.50 0.27
N MET A 179 -4.37 -8.52 1.35
CA MET A 179 -3.41 -9.60 1.62
C MET A 179 -4.10 -10.95 1.78
N GLU A 180 -5.28 -11.01 2.40
CA GLU A 180 -6.02 -12.27 2.50
C GLU A 180 -6.52 -12.73 1.12
N LYS A 181 -7.11 -11.82 0.33
CA LYS A 181 -7.52 -12.13 -1.05
C LYS A 181 -6.36 -12.58 -1.92
N GLU A 182 -5.17 -12.00 -1.75
CA GLU A 182 -3.97 -12.41 -2.49
C GLU A 182 -3.58 -13.87 -2.19
N ARG A 183 -3.71 -14.31 -0.93
CA ARG A 183 -3.44 -15.71 -0.55
C ARG A 183 -4.46 -16.67 -1.16
N GLU A 184 -5.73 -16.29 -1.17
CA GLU A 184 -6.79 -17.08 -1.80
C GLU A 184 -6.57 -17.18 -3.32
N MET A 185 -6.23 -16.05 -3.97
CA MET A 185 -5.96 -15.99 -5.40
C MET A 185 -4.73 -16.81 -5.78
N ASP A 186 -3.65 -16.77 -5.00
CA ASP A 186 -2.46 -17.59 -5.27
C ASP A 186 -2.77 -19.09 -5.22
N LYS A 187 -3.64 -19.54 -4.30
CA LYS A 187 -4.12 -20.94 -4.26
C LYS A 187 -4.95 -21.29 -5.49
N LEU A 188 -5.89 -20.41 -5.85
CA LEU A 188 -6.77 -20.61 -7.01
C LEU A 188 -5.96 -20.64 -8.32
N ILE A 189 -5.00 -19.73 -8.48
CA ILE A 189 -4.09 -19.68 -9.63
C ILE A 189 -3.30 -20.99 -9.74
N HIS A 190 -2.79 -21.50 -8.62
CA HIS A 190 -2.04 -22.76 -8.63
C HIS A 190 -2.91 -23.95 -9.07
N GLN A 191 -4.12 -24.08 -8.49
CA GLN A 191 -5.06 -25.15 -8.83
C GLN A 191 -5.50 -25.09 -10.30
N PHE A 192 -5.92 -23.92 -10.78
CA PHE A 192 -6.34 -23.72 -12.17
C PHE A 192 -5.20 -23.94 -13.16
N LYS A 193 -3.99 -23.45 -12.85
CA LYS A 193 -2.81 -23.68 -13.70
C LYS A 193 -2.55 -25.17 -13.87
N ASN A 194 -2.57 -25.95 -12.79
CA ASN A 194 -2.35 -27.40 -12.86
C ASN A 194 -3.45 -28.08 -13.67
N TYR A 195 -4.71 -27.70 -13.46
CA TYR A 195 -5.83 -28.23 -14.23
C TYR A 195 -5.70 -27.95 -15.73
N LEU A 196 -5.40 -26.69 -16.12
CA LEU A 196 -5.20 -26.31 -17.52
C LEU A 196 -3.99 -27.00 -18.15
N LEU A 197 -2.92 -27.25 -17.38
CA LEU A 197 -1.78 -28.01 -17.89
C LEU A 197 -2.16 -29.48 -18.18
N ILE A 198 -2.97 -30.09 -17.31
CA ILE A 198 -3.48 -31.46 -17.53
C ILE A 198 -4.38 -31.50 -18.77
N GLU A 199 -5.32 -30.57 -18.90
CA GLU A 199 -6.20 -30.50 -20.07
C GLU A 199 -5.40 -30.24 -21.35
N LYS A 200 -4.33 -29.44 -21.27
CA LYS A 200 -3.45 -29.21 -22.41
C LYS A 200 -2.75 -30.50 -22.83
N ILE A 201 -2.18 -31.24 -21.86
CA ILE A 201 -1.53 -32.53 -22.13
C ILE A 201 -2.50 -33.51 -22.78
N LYS A 202 -3.73 -33.64 -22.25
CA LYS A 202 -4.77 -34.51 -22.83
C LYS A 202 -5.06 -34.15 -24.29
N LEU A 203 -5.18 -32.86 -24.60
CA LEU A 203 -5.41 -32.41 -25.97
C LEU A 203 -4.22 -32.72 -26.88
N ASP A 204 -3.00 -32.49 -26.39
CA ASP A 204 -1.77 -32.75 -27.15
C ASP A 204 -1.56 -34.27 -27.38
N THR A 205 -2.04 -35.16 -26.50
CA THR A 205 -1.97 -36.63 -26.69
C THR A 205 -3.12 -37.24 -27.49
N TYR A 206 -4.21 -36.50 -27.75
CA TYR A 206 -5.32 -36.97 -28.60
C TYR A 206 -5.12 -36.61 -30.09
N GLU A 207 -4.11 -35.80 -30.43
CA GLU A 207 -3.74 -35.45 -31.81
C GLU A 207 -2.76 -36.45 -32.48
N GLU A 208 -2.46 -37.59 -31.86
CA GLU A 208 -1.76 -38.76 -32.47
C GLU A 208 -2.74 -39.91 -32.78
#